data_AF-E1IGB0-F1
#
_entry.id   AF-E1IGB0-F1
#
_cell.length_a   1.000
_cell.length_b   1.000
_cell.length_c   1.000
_cell.angle_alpha   90.00
_cell.angle_beta   90.00
_cell.angle_gamma   90.00
#
_symmetry.space_group_name_H-M   'P 1'
#
loop_
_entity.id
_entity.type
_entity.pdbx_description
1 polymer ?
#
loop_
_entity_poly.entity_id
_entity_poly.type
_entity_poly.pdbx_seq_one_letter_code
_entity_poly.pdbx_strand_id
1 'polypeptide(L)' 'MAQLDGYLAGLGLSTGWLVIFDQRPGQPPIAERTSAAPATTPGGRAVVVVRG' A
#
# COMPACT_ATOMS: atom_id res chain seq x y z
N MET A 1 10.84 -6.06 -3.17
CA MET A 1 9.56 -5.51 -3.68
C MET A 1 8.78 -6.47 -4.58
N ALA A 2 9.26 -7.68 -4.90
CA ALA A 2 8.55 -8.65 -5.76
C ALA A 2 7.31 -9.32 -5.10
N GLN A 3 7.20 -9.27 -3.77
CA GLN A 3 6.14 -9.96 -3.03
C GLN A 3 4.75 -9.39 -3.29
N LEU A 4 4.62 -8.06 -3.44
CA LEU A 4 3.34 -7.41 -3.72
C LEU A 4 2.81 -7.81 -5.11
N ASP A 5 3.68 -7.79 -6.12
CA ASP A 5 3.32 -8.25 -7.47
C ASP A 5 2.89 -9.71 -7.48
N GLY A 6 3.55 -10.58 -6.70
CA GLY A 6 3.16 -11.98 -6.53
C GLY A 6 1.78 -12.15 -5.88
N TYR A 7 1.46 -11.39 -4.83
CA TYR A 7 0.13 -11.44 -4.21
C TYR A 7 -0.97 -10.97 -5.16
N LEU A 8 -0.73 -9.85 -5.86
CA LEU A 8 -1.69 -9.35 -6.85
C LEU A 8 -1.85 -10.33 -8.01
N ALA A 9 -0.77 -11.00 -8.44
CA ALA A 9 -0.81 -12.01 -9.48
C ALA A 9 -1.62 -13.24 -9.06
N GLY A 10 -1.40 -13.75 -7.85
CA GLY A 10 -2.16 -14.88 -7.30
C GLY A 10 -3.66 -14.60 -7.14
N LEU A 11 -4.04 -13.33 -6.99
CA LEU A 11 -5.45 -12.91 -6.93
C LEU A 11 -6.03 -12.48 -8.30
N GLY A 12 -5.21 -12.46 -9.36
CA GLY A 12 -5.65 -12.02 -10.70
C GLY A 12 -5.96 -10.52 -10.82
N LEU A 13 -5.49 -9.69 -9.89
CA LEU A 13 -5.88 -8.27 -9.80
C LEU A 13 -4.88 -7.34 -10.51
N SER A 14 -5.35 -6.57 -11.50
CA SER A 14 -4.54 -5.53 -12.17
C SER A 14 -4.36 -4.25 -11.34
N THR A 15 -5.18 -4.09 -10.29
CA THR A 15 -5.16 -2.96 -9.36
C THR A 15 -5.38 -3.41 -7.91
N GLY A 16 -5.01 -2.59 -6.93
CA GLY A 16 -5.23 -2.91 -5.53
C GLY A 16 -4.86 -1.81 -4.54
N TRP A 17 -5.04 -2.12 -3.25
CA TRP A 17 -4.68 -1.25 -2.14
C TRP A 17 -3.54 -1.86 -1.34
N LEU A 18 -2.50 -1.09 -1.06
CA LEU A 18 -1.46 -1.45 -0.11
C LEU A 18 -1.62 -0.59 1.14
N VAL A 19 -2.04 -1.19 2.25
CA VAL A 19 -2.19 -0.49 3.53
C VAL A 19 -0.97 -0.75 4.40
N ILE A 20 -0.26 0.31 4.76
CA ILE A 20 0.93 0.27 5.62
C ILE A 20 0.55 0.88 6.97
N PHE A 21 0.67 0.08 8.03
CA PHE A 21 0.46 0.51 9.40
C PHE A 21 1.80 0.83 10.06
N ASP A 22 2.00 2.08 10.44
CA ASP A 22 3.12 2.53 11.25
C ASP A 22 2.79 2.34 12.73
N GLN A 23 3.39 1.32 13.35
CA GLN A 23 3.20 0.97 14.75
C GLN A 23 4.25 1.61 15.68
N ARG A 24 5.01 2.60 15.21
CA ARG A 24 6.00 3.28 16.05
C ARG A 24 5.31 4.03 17.21
N PRO A 25 5.91 4.04 18.41
CA PRO A 25 5.39 4.81 19.53
C PRO A 25 5.55 6.32 19.27
N GLY A 26 4.64 7.13 19.83
CA GLY A 26 4.70 8.59 19.74
C GLY A 26 4.20 9.18 18.40
N GLN A 27 3.62 8.35 17.53
CA GLN A 27 3.02 8.84 16.29
C GLN A 27 1.76 9.66 16.55
N PRO A 28 1.48 10.68 15.72
CA PRO A 28 0.24 11.45 15.80
C PRO A 28 -1.02 10.57 15.68
N PRO A 29 -2.20 11.08 16.05
CA PRO A 29 -3.47 10.41 15.80
C PRO A 29 -3.61 9.93 14.35
N ILE A 30 -4.29 8.80 14.16
CA ILE A 30 -4.43 8.17 12.83
C ILE A 30 -4.99 9.14 11.77
N ALA A 31 -5.91 10.02 12.15
CA ALA A 31 -6.52 11.01 11.27
C ALA A 31 -5.51 12.04 10.72
N GLU A 32 -4.44 12.34 11.47
CA GLU A 32 -3.43 13.34 11.10
C GLU A 32 -2.32 12.77 10.22
N ARG A 33 -2.18 11.44 10.19
CA ARG A 33 -1.11 10.75 9.45
C ARG A 33 -1.58 9.81 8.35
N THR A 34 -2.90 9.57 8.27
CA THR A 34 -3.46 8.76 7.18
C THR A 34 -3.34 9.51 5.86
N SER A 35 -2.65 8.91 4.91
CA SER A 35 -2.53 9.42 3.54
C SER A 35 -2.80 8.30 2.56
N ALA A 36 -3.30 8.66 1.37
CA ALA A 36 -3.52 7.73 0.26
C ALA A 36 -2.91 8.34 -1.00
N ALA A 37 -2.05 7.59 -1.69
CA ALA A 37 -1.39 8.04 -2.91
C ALA A 37 -1.34 6.93 -3.96
N PRO A 38 -1.55 7.25 -5.25
CA PRO A 38 -1.34 6.29 -6.33
C PRO A 38 0.15 5.96 -6.46
N ALA A 39 0.44 4.69 -6.77
CA ALA A 39 1.78 4.22 -7.08
C ALA A 39 1.71 3.08 -8.12
N THR A 40 2.85 2.80 -8.74
CA THR A 40 3.00 1.68 -9.67
C THR A 40 3.95 0.67 -9.06
N THR A 41 3.55 -0.60 -9.05
CA THR A 41 4.44 -1.68 -8.61
C THR A 41 5.58 -1.90 -9.62
N PRO A 42 6.70 -2.53 -9.24
CA PRO A 42 7.74 -2.91 -10.19
C PRO A 42 7.23 -3.76 -11.36
N GLY A 43 6.21 -4.59 -11.13
CA GLY A 43 5.51 -5.37 -12.16
C GLY A 43 4.50 -4.57 -13.00
N GLY A 44 4.41 -3.25 -12.86
CA GLY A 44 3.57 -2.37 -13.68
C GLY A 44 2.10 -2.28 -13.26
N ARG A 45 1.73 -2.77 -12.07
CA ARG A 45 0.34 -2.72 -11.59
C ARG A 45 0.07 -1.40 -10.88
N ALA A 46 -1.11 -0.83 -11.13
CA ALA A 46 -1.55 0.37 -10.44
C ALA A 46 -2.02 0.02 -9.03
N VAL A 47 -1.57 0.74 -8.01
CA VAL A 47 -2.02 0.54 -6.64
C VAL A 47 -2.27 1.88 -5.96
N VAL A 48 -3.13 1.88 -4.95
CA VAL A 48 -3.25 2.98 -4.00
C VAL A 48 -2.53 2.58 -2.72
N VAL A 49 -1.50 3.33 -2.35
CA VAL A 49 -0.76 3.13 -1.11
C VAL A 49 -1.39 4.00 -0.04
N VAL A 50 -1.94 3.35 0.99
CA VAL A 50 -2.42 3.99 2.21
C VAL A 50 -1.37 3.86 3.28
N ARG A 51 -0.97 4.98 3.89
CA ARG A 51 -0.04 5.01 5.02
C ARG A 51 -0.78 5.58 6.20
N GLY A 52 -0.89 4.80 7.27
CA GLY A 52 -1.49 5.17 8.54
C GLY A 52 -0.82 4.40 9.65
#